data_AF-A0A7C6IIG2-F1
#
_entry.id   AF-A0A7C6IIG2-F1
#
_cell.length_a   1.000
_cell.length_b   1.000
_cell.length_c   1.000
_cell.angle_alpha   90.00
_cell.angle_beta   90.00
_cell.angle_gamma   90.00
#
_symmetry.space_group_name_H-M   'P 1'
#
loop_
_entity.id
_entity.type
_entity.pdbx_description
1 polymer ?
#
loop_
_entity_poly.entity_id
_entity_poly.type
_entity_poly.pdbx_seq_one_letter_code
_entity_poly.pdbx_strand_id
1 'polypeptide(L)'
;MRESLGSAFMYNIIIIFLLVVFAMISGTLSYYKAFKVNTFITDAIEKFEGYNHLSVAEIDRSLRTIGYSLDSSFKCPRRRGVEPITKPSGVNHRYCVYLYDEGLGYRTYGVVSYINLDIPVIGQLVRVPIYSQTLRLYDFK
;
A
#
# COMPACT_ATOMS: atom_id res chain seq x y z
N MET A 1 50.62 -13.56 -14.81
CA MET A 1 49.47 -13.69 -13.89
C MET A 1 49.09 -12.39 -13.15
N ARG A 2 49.39 -11.19 -13.69
CA ARG A 2 49.04 -9.89 -13.07
C ARG A 2 47.70 -9.31 -13.53
N GLU A 3 47.04 -9.91 -14.51
CA GLU A 3 45.74 -9.43 -15.04
C GLU A 3 44.52 -9.97 -14.30
N SER A 4 44.69 -11.01 -13.47
CA SER A 4 43.59 -11.61 -12.72
C SER A 4 43.12 -10.76 -11.53
N LEU A 5 43.97 -9.88 -10.99
CA LEU A 5 43.64 -8.99 -9.86
C LEU A 5 42.72 -7.84 -10.26
N GLY A 6 42.86 -7.28 -11.47
CA GLY A 6 41.98 -6.23 -11.99
C GLY A 6 40.59 -6.77 -12.36
N SER A 7 40.53 -8.02 -12.80
CA SER A 7 39.28 -8.71 -13.16
C SER A 7 38.35 -8.91 -11.95
N ALA A 8 38.88 -9.31 -10.79
CA ALA A 8 38.09 -9.49 -9.57
C ALA A 8 37.46 -8.18 -9.06
N PHE A 9 38.21 -7.06 -9.13
CA PHE A 9 37.69 -5.74 -8.77
C PHE A 9 36.55 -5.30 -9.70
N MET A 10 36.70 -5.54 -11.01
CA MET A 10 35.68 -5.23 -12.01
C MET A 10 34.39 -6.04 -11.78
N TYR A 11 34.50 -7.34 -11.47
CA TYR A 11 33.34 -8.18 -11.16
C TYR A 11 32.60 -7.73 -9.89
N ASN A 12 33.31 -7.32 -8.85
CA ASN A 12 32.68 -6.80 -7.63
C ASN A 12 31.85 -5.53 -7.89
N ILE A 13 32.36 -4.60 -8.72
CA ILE A 13 31.61 -3.40 -9.11
C ILE A 13 30.36 -3.78 -9.90
N ILE A 14 30.47 -4.72 -10.84
CA ILE A 14 29.33 -5.18 -11.65
C ILE A 14 28.26 -5.81 -10.76
N ILE A 15 28.65 -6.64 -9.79
CA ILE A 15 27.72 -7.29 -8.85
C ILE A 15 27.01 -6.23 -7.99
N ILE A 16 27.74 -5.26 -7.44
CA ILE A 16 27.13 -4.19 -6.63
C ILE A 16 26.14 -3.37 -7.47
N PHE A 17 26.52 -2.99 -8.69
CA PHE A 17 25.64 -2.25 -9.58
C PHE A 17 24.36 -3.03 -9.91
N LEU A 18 24.49 -4.33 -10.20
CA LEU A 18 23.38 -5.22 -10.45
C LEU A 18 22.43 -5.30 -9.24
N LEU A 19 22.96 -5.41 -8.02
CA LEU A 19 22.16 -5.42 -6.80
C LEU A 19 21.37 -4.11 -6.62
N VAL A 20 21.99 -2.97 -6.90
CA VAL A 20 21.31 -1.66 -6.82
C VAL A 20 20.17 -1.56 -7.84
N VAL A 21 20.40 -2.02 -9.08
CA VAL A 21 19.37 -2.02 -10.13
C VAL A 21 18.20 -2.93 -9.75
N PHE A 22 18.46 -4.15 -9.28
CA PHE A 22 17.38 -5.03 -8.83
C PHE A 22 16.62 -4.45 -7.63
N ALA A 23 17.32 -3.83 -6.68
CA ALA A 23 16.67 -3.16 -5.56
C ALA A 23 15.73 -2.03 -6.03
N MET A 24 16.17 -1.23 -7.00
CA MET A 24 15.36 -0.15 -7.58
C MET A 24 14.14 -0.67 -8.34
N ILE A 25 14.30 -1.75 -9.13
CA ILE A 25 13.20 -2.39 -9.85
C ILE A 25 12.17 -2.98 -8.87
N SER A 26 12.63 -3.71 -7.86
CA SER A 26 11.75 -4.27 -6.82
C SER A 26 11.00 -3.17 -6.04
N GLY A 27 11.68 -2.05 -5.75
CA GLY A 27 11.09 -0.87 -5.12
C GLY A 27 9.98 -0.25 -5.96
N THR A 28 10.23 0.00 -7.24
CA THR A 28 9.25 0.62 -8.16
C THR A 28 8.05 -0.29 -8.42
N LEU A 29 8.25 -1.59 -8.64
CA LEU A 29 7.15 -2.55 -8.79
C LEU A 29 6.26 -2.63 -7.55
N SER A 30 6.86 -2.62 -6.37
CA SER A 30 6.12 -2.69 -5.11
C SER A 30 5.36 -1.39 -4.85
N TYR A 31 5.96 -0.23 -5.14
CA TYR A 31 5.29 1.06 -5.09
C TYR A 31 4.10 1.14 -6.07
N TYR A 32 4.26 0.67 -7.30
CA TYR A 32 3.18 0.64 -8.29
C TYR A 32 1.99 -0.21 -7.82
N LYS A 33 2.25 -1.38 -7.23
CA LYS A 33 1.20 -2.22 -6.63
C LYS A 33 0.47 -1.49 -5.49
N ALA A 34 1.20 -0.79 -4.63
CA ALA A 34 0.62 -0.02 -3.53
C ALA A 34 -0.31 1.10 -4.01
N PHE A 35 0.17 1.85 -4.99
CA PHE A 35 -0.59 2.96 -5.57
C PHE A 35 -1.89 2.42 -6.20
N LYS A 36 -1.80 1.32 -6.96
CA LYS A 36 -2.96 0.66 -7.55
C LYS A 36 -3.97 0.18 -6.50
N VAL A 37 -3.51 -0.39 -5.38
CA VAL A 37 -4.37 -0.78 -4.24
C VAL A 37 -5.11 0.43 -3.69
N ASN A 38 -4.39 1.53 -3.42
CA ASN A 38 -5.01 2.74 -2.89
C ASN A 38 -6.05 3.32 -3.87
N THR A 39 -5.73 3.37 -5.16
CA THR A 39 -6.66 3.82 -6.21
C THR A 39 -7.93 2.97 -6.22
N PHE A 40 -7.83 1.64 -6.19
CA PHE A 40 -9.04 0.81 -6.16
C PHE A 40 -9.91 1.06 -4.92
N ILE A 41 -9.29 1.29 -3.77
CA ILE A 41 -10.04 1.56 -2.54
C ILE A 41 -10.69 2.95 -2.60
N THR A 42 -9.97 3.97 -3.07
CA THR A 42 -10.54 5.32 -3.22
C THR A 42 -11.66 5.34 -4.25
N ASP A 43 -11.45 4.71 -5.41
CA ASP A 43 -12.45 4.65 -6.49
C ASP A 43 -13.72 3.91 -6.03
N ALA A 44 -13.59 2.84 -5.26
CA ALA A 44 -14.74 2.13 -4.72
C ALA A 44 -15.50 2.97 -3.67
N ILE A 45 -14.80 3.72 -2.82
CA ILE A 45 -15.45 4.63 -1.86
C ILE A 45 -16.16 5.77 -2.60
N GLU A 46 -15.52 6.34 -3.61
CA GLU A 46 -16.10 7.43 -4.41
C GLU A 46 -17.32 6.96 -5.21
N LYS A 47 -17.24 5.80 -5.85
CA LYS A 47 -18.33 5.21 -6.65
C LYS A 47 -19.61 4.96 -5.86
N PHE A 48 -19.50 4.63 -4.58
CA PHE A 48 -20.64 4.37 -3.70
C PHE A 48 -20.88 5.50 -2.69
N GLU A 49 -20.28 6.67 -2.94
CA GLU A 49 -20.43 7.89 -2.14
C GLU A 49 -20.11 7.73 -0.64
N GLY A 50 -19.22 6.78 -0.30
CA GLY A 50 -18.80 6.56 1.07
C GLY A 50 -18.37 5.12 1.37
N TYR A 51 -17.96 4.90 2.61
CA TYR A 51 -17.55 3.58 3.10
C TYR A 51 -18.75 2.80 3.64
N ASN A 52 -19.39 2.02 2.77
CA ASN A 52 -20.60 1.23 3.03
C ASN A 52 -20.41 -0.25 2.62
N HIS A 53 -21.46 -1.07 2.77
CA HIS A 53 -21.41 -2.50 2.45
C HIS A 53 -21.08 -2.79 0.96
N LEU A 54 -21.56 -1.95 0.03
CA LEU A 54 -21.28 -2.09 -1.40
C LEU A 54 -19.82 -1.75 -1.72
N SER A 55 -19.31 -0.65 -1.16
CA SER A 55 -17.90 -0.27 -1.34
C SER A 55 -16.98 -1.32 -0.75
N VAL A 56 -17.31 -1.87 0.42
CA VAL A 56 -16.50 -2.93 1.06
C VAL A 56 -16.49 -4.21 0.23
N ALA A 57 -17.63 -4.62 -0.34
CA ALA A 57 -17.70 -5.79 -1.21
C ALA A 57 -16.87 -5.62 -2.50
N GLU A 58 -16.92 -4.45 -3.12
CA GLU A 58 -16.13 -4.13 -4.31
C GLU A 58 -14.63 -4.06 -4.01
N ILE A 59 -14.26 -3.48 -2.87
CA ILE A 59 -12.88 -3.45 -2.37
C ILE A 59 -12.37 -4.88 -2.17
N ASP A 60 -13.10 -5.73 -1.44
CA ASP A 60 -12.70 -7.11 -1.17
C ASP A 60 -12.52 -7.90 -2.47
N ARG A 61 -13.47 -7.78 -3.41
CA ARG A 61 -13.36 -8.40 -4.74
C ARG A 61 -12.11 -7.95 -5.50
N SER A 62 -11.84 -6.64 -5.51
CA SER A 62 -10.72 -6.05 -6.24
C SER A 62 -9.38 -6.45 -5.62
N LEU A 63 -9.27 -6.40 -4.29
CA LEU A 63 -8.06 -6.75 -3.54
C LEU A 63 -7.74 -8.25 -3.61
N ARG A 64 -8.77 -9.12 -3.62
CA ARG A 64 -8.60 -10.56 -3.89
C ARG A 64 -8.08 -10.82 -5.29
N THR A 65 -8.63 -10.13 -6.30
CA THR A 65 -8.25 -10.33 -7.70
C THR A 65 -6.77 -10.01 -7.96
N ILE A 66 -6.22 -9.02 -7.25
CA ILE A 66 -4.79 -8.65 -7.36
C ILE A 66 -3.88 -9.40 -6.38
N GLY A 67 -4.43 -10.31 -5.56
CA GLY A 67 -3.67 -11.09 -4.58
C GLY A 67 -3.10 -10.26 -3.43
N TYR A 68 -3.78 -9.18 -3.03
CA TYR A 68 -3.30 -8.34 -1.94
C TYR A 68 -3.31 -9.08 -0.60
N SER A 69 -2.23 -8.94 0.16
CA SER A 69 -1.99 -9.76 1.35
C SER A 69 -3.07 -9.61 2.41
N LEU A 70 -3.57 -10.76 2.86
CA LEU A 70 -4.45 -10.89 4.01
C LEU A 70 -3.62 -10.96 5.30
N ASP A 71 -4.15 -10.42 6.39
CA ASP A 71 -3.55 -10.53 7.72
C ASP A 71 -4.64 -10.43 8.78
N SER A 72 -4.78 -11.49 9.57
CA SER A 72 -5.77 -11.59 10.64
C SER A 72 -5.37 -10.83 11.90
N SER A 73 -4.09 -10.47 12.07
CA SER A 73 -3.59 -9.79 13.28
C SER A 73 -3.28 -8.31 13.07
N PHE A 74 -3.48 -7.79 11.85
CA PHE A 74 -3.14 -6.41 11.53
C PHE A 74 -4.15 -5.43 12.14
N LYS A 75 -3.68 -4.57 13.05
CA LYS A 75 -4.47 -3.48 13.64
C LYS A 75 -4.08 -2.14 13.02
N CYS A 76 -5.08 -1.41 12.55
CA CYS A 76 -4.91 -0.07 12.03
C CYS A 76 -4.54 0.92 13.15
N PRO A 77 -3.39 1.61 13.06
CA PRO A 77 -3.01 2.62 14.04
C PRO A 77 -3.92 3.86 13.95
N ARG A 78 -4.03 4.62 15.04
CA ARG A 78 -4.72 5.91 15.00
C ARG A 78 -3.89 6.89 14.17
N ARG A 79 -4.54 7.68 13.31
CA ARG A 79 -3.85 8.68 12.46
C ARG A 79 -4.46 10.06 12.67
N ARG A 80 -3.62 11.05 12.99
CA ARG A 80 -4.04 12.45 13.21
C ARG A 80 -5.22 12.59 14.18
N GLY A 81 -5.25 11.78 15.25
CA GLY A 81 -6.33 11.81 16.23
C GLY A 81 -7.64 11.13 15.77
N VAL A 82 -7.71 10.60 14.55
CA VAL A 82 -8.89 9.89 14.00
C VAL A 82 -8.70 8.38 14.07
N GLU A 83 -9.75 7.69 14.52
CA GLU A 83 -9.80 6.23 14.55
C GLU A 83 -10.17 5.67 13.17
N PRO A 84 -9.61 4.50 12.80
CA PRO A 84 -9.95 3.86 11.54
C PRO A 84 -11.42 3.42 11.55
N ILE A 85 -12.15 3.71 10.47
CA ILE A 85 -13.53 3.22 10.28
C ILE A 85 -13.57 1.76 9.81
N THR A 86 -12.43 1.24 9.36
CA THR A 86 -12.26 -0.15 8.96
C THR A 86 -12.49 -1.04 10.17
N LYS A 87 -13.64 -1.70 10.22
CA LYS A 87 -13.93 -2.66 11.28
C LYS A 87 -13.13 -3.94 11.00
N PRO A 88 -12.30 -4.42 11.94
CA PRO A 88 -11.65 -5.71 11.81
C PRO A 88 -12.74 -6.80 11.93
N SER A 89 -13.17 -7.33 10.79
CA SER A 89 -14.14 -8.41 10.71
C SER A 89 -13.48 -9.62 10.04
N GLY A 90 -12.68 -10.37 10.81
CA GLY A 90 -12.06 -11.61 10.35
C GLY A 90 -10.76 -11.44 9.55
N VAL A 91 -10.57 -12.27 8.53
CA VAL A 91 -9.39 -12.25 7.64
C VAL A 91 -9.52 -11.06 6.69
N ASN A 92 -8.94 -9.93 7.09
CA ASN A 92 -9.02 -8.70 6.32
C ASN A 92 -7.74 -8.43 5.53
N HIS A 93 -7.92 -7.71 4.43
CA HIS A 93 -6.82 -7.09 3.71
C HIS A 93 -6.15 -6.00 4.57
N ARG A 94 -4.83 -5.83 4.43
CA ARG A 94 -4.03 -4.87 5.21
C ARG A 94 -4.19 -3.41 4.76
N TYR A 95 -5.40 -2.88 4.80
CA TYR A 95 -5.67 -1.46 4.54
C TYR A 95 -6.44 -0.82 5.70
N CYS A 96 -6.28 0.49 5.85
CA CYS A 96 -6.95 1.30 6.85
C CYS A 96 -7.64 2.47 6.17
N VAL A 97 -8.88 2.72 6.52
CA VAL A 97 -9.68 3.85 6.05
C VAL A 97 -9.98 4.74 7.25
N TYR A 98 -9.84 6.04 7.07
CA TYR A 98 -10.10 7.08 8.06
C TYR A 98 -11.09 8.05 7.47
N LEU A 99 -12.08 8.47 8.25
CA LEU A 99 -13.05 9.49 7.85
C LEU A 99 -12.63 10.84 8.45
N TYR A 100 -12.45 11.84 7.60
CA TYR A 100 -12.19 13.22 7.99
C TYR A 100 -13.41 14.06 7.62
N ASP A 101 -13.91 14.83 8.58
CA ASP A 101 -14.96 15.83 8.36
C ASP A 101 -14.28 17.15 7.97
N GLU A 102 -14.56 17.64 6.76
CA GLU A 102 -14.00 18.89 6.22
C GLU A 102 -14.90 20.10 6.52
N GLY A 103 -16.01 19.90 7.24
CA GLY A 103 -17.02 20.92 7.49
C GLY A 103 -17.89 21.21 6.25
N LEU A 104 -18.94 22.02 6.45
CA LEU A 104 -19.89 22.45 5.41
C LEU A 104 -20.63 21.30 4.70
N GLY A 105 -20.78 20.15 5.36
CA GLY A 105 -21.42 18.96 4.77
C GLY A 105 -20.50 18.20 3.80
N TYR A 106 -19.18 18.35 3.89
CA TYR A 106 -18.24 17.58 3.09
C TYR A 106 -17.41 16.63 3.97
N ARG A 107 -17.14 15.45 3.42
CA ARG A 107 -16.33 14.40 4.05
C ARG A 107 -15.25 13.93 3.09
N THR A 108 -14.10 13.57 3.65
CA THR A 108 -12.97 13.00 2.91
C THR A 108 -12.55 11.69 3.56
N TYR A 109 -12.25 10.68 2.74
CA TYR A 109 -11.72 9.41 3.23
C TYR A 109 -10.22 9.33 2.97
N GLY A 110 -9.44 9.12 4.03
CA GLY A 110 -8.02 8.80 3.93
C GLY A 110 -7.81 7.30 3.92
N VAL A 111 -7.05 6.78 2.95
CA VAL A 111 -6.76 5.37 2.80
C VAL A 111 -5.26 5.13 3.02
N VAL A 112 -4.91 4.14 3.84
CA VAL A 112 -3.54 3.69 4.05
C VAL A 112 -3.45 2.22 3.72
N SER A 113 -2.67 1.87 2.70
CA SER A 113 -2.29 0.50 2.42
C SER A 113 -0.84 0.25 2.84
N TYR A 114 -0.55 -1.01 3.16
CA TYR A 114 0.80 -1.45 3.49
C TYR A 114 1.30 -2.40 2.41
N ILE A 115 2.50 -2.16 1.91
CA ILE A 115 3.19 -3.14 1.07
C ILE A 115 4.32 -3.79 1.83
N ASN A 116 4.52 -5.06 1.51
CA ASN A 116 5.68 -5.82 1.94
C ASN A 116 6.67 -5.78 0.78
N LEU A 117 7.78 -5.07 0.97
CA LEU A 117 8.92 -5.13 0.07
C LEU A 117 9.75 -6.34 0.49
N ASP A 118 9.85 -7.34 -0.40
CA ASP A 118 10.78 -8.45 -0.23
C ASP A 118 12.11 -8.08 -0.89
N ILE A 119 13.12 -7.81 -0.07
CA ILE A 119 14.48 -7.52 -0.55
C ILE A 119 15.26 -8.83 -0.52
N PRO A 120 15.55 -9.45 -1.68
CA PRO A 120 16.17 -10.77 -1.74
C PRO A 120 17.57 -10.84 -1.10
N VAL A 121 18.20 -9.69 -0.84
CA VAL A 121 19.55 -9.59 -0.26
C VAL A 121 19.56 -9.49 1.27
N ILE A 122 18.53 -8.90 1.88
CA ILE A 122 18.51 -8.57 3.31
C ILE A 122 17.56 -9.50 4.08
N GLY A 123 16.64 -10.20 3.40
CA GLY A 123 15.70 -11.13 4.02
C GLY A 123 14.73 -10.48 5.02
N GLN A 124 14.74 -9.14 5.11
CA GLN A 124 13.82 -8.38 5.95
C GLN A 124 12.66 -7.86 5.10
N LEU A 125 11.44 -8.20 5.53
CA LEU A 125 10.22 -7.59 5.03
C LEU A 125 10.18 -6.12 5.46
N VAL A 126 10.48 -5.21 4.54
CA VAL A 126 10.32 -3.78 4.80
C VAL A 126 8.86 -3.41 4.51
N ARG A 127 8.19 -2.90 5.54
CA ARG A 127 6.80 -2.45 5.44
C ARG A 127 6.75 -0.97 5.15
N VAL A 128 6.19 -0.61 4.00
CA VAL A 128 6.02 0.80 3.61
C VAL A 128 4.52 1.14 3.64
N PRO A 129 4.10 2.14 4.43
CA PRO A 129 2.74 2.65 4.39
C PRO A 129 2.59 3.65 3.24
N ILE A 130 1.60 3.45 2.36
CA ILE A 130 1.25 4.40 1.29
C ILE A 130 -0.10 5.02 1.64
N TYR A 131 -0.14 6.35 1.65
CA TYR A 131 -1.35 7.13 1.90
C TYR A 131 -1.97 7.66 0.62
N SER A 132 -3.29 7.63 0.54
CA SER A 132 -4.08 8.33 -0.46
C SER A 132 -5.31 8.96 0.20
N GLN A 133 -5.93 9.92 -0.47
CA GLN A 133 -7.20 10.53 -0.07
C GLN A 133 -8.18 10.47 -1.23
N THR A 134 -9.45 10.28 -0.91
CA THR A 134 -10.54 10.47 -1.88
C THR A 134 -10.74 11.95 -2.17
N LEU A 135 -11.48 12.23 -3.24
CA LEU A 135 -12.11 13.52 -3.46
C LEU A 135 -13.07 13.87 -2.31
N ARG A 136 -13.43 15.16 -2.25
CA ARG A 136 -14.43 15.66 -1.29
C ARG A 136 -15.79 15.12 -1.68
N LEU A 137 -16.37 14.33 -0.79
CA LEU A 137 -17.71 13.75 -0.94
C LEU A 137 -18.71 14.61 -0.19
N TYR A 138 -19.88 14.81 -0.79
CA TYR A 138 -20.97 15.52 -0.12
C TYR A 138 -21.70 14.58 0.84
N ASP A 139 -22.03 15.08 2.03
CA ASP A 139 -22.80 14.37 3.04
C ASP A 139 -24.28 14.69 2.86
N PHE A 140 -25.00 13.76 2.21
CA PHE A 140 -26.46 13.78 2.09
C PHE A 140 -27.10 13.41 3.43
N LYS A 141 -26.99 14.29 4.43
CA LYS A 141 -27.74 14.18 5.68
C LYS A 141 -29.21 14.54 5.49
#